data_AF-A0A7C3FPH9-F1
#
_entry.id   AF-A0A7C3FPH9-F1
#
_cell.length_a   1.000
_cell.length_b   1.000
_cell.length_c   1.000
_cell.angle_alpha   90.00
_cell.angle_beta   90.00
_cell.angle_gamma   90.00
#
_symmetry.space_group_name_H-M   'P 1'
#
loop_
_entity.id
_entity.type
_entity.pdbx_description
1 polymer ?
#
loop_
_entity_poly.entity_id
_entity_poly.type
_entity_poly.pdbx_seq_one_letter_code
_entity_poly.pdbx_strand_id
1 'polypeptide(L)'
;MDSTFAWRIASPEERGMDGAKLDALRQDLAARGTKALLIIRHDRIVYEWYAPDHGPERRHYTASLAKALVGGMSLLVALNDGRIGADAPAWKYIPA
;
A
#
# COMPACT_ATOMS: atom_id res chain seq x y z
N MET A 1 -3.55 23.15 -13.57
CA MET A 1 -4.75 23.14 -12.71
C MET A 1 -4.55 22.01 -11.74
N ASP A 2 -3.90 22.28 -10.61
CA ASP A 2 -3.54 21.25 -9.64
C ASP A 2 -4.71 21.04 -8.68
N SER A 3 -5.54 20.05 -8.95
CA SER A 3 -6.26 19.40 -7.87
C SER A 3 -5.30 18.42 -7.22
N THR A 4 -4.76 18.76 -6.05
CA THR A 4 -4.03 17.78 -5.24
C THR A 4 -4.96 16.60 -4.96
N PHE A 5 -4.54 15.40 -5.31
CA PHE A 5 -5.30 14.19 -5.02
C PHE A 5 -5.50 14.06 -3.50
N ALA A 6 -6.73 13.75 -3.09
CA ALA A 6 -7.06 13.46 -1.70
C ALA A 6 -8.02 12.27 -1.65
N TRP A 7 -7.70 11.29 -0.80
CA TRP A 7 -8.59 10.16 -0.55
C TRP A 7 -9.92 10.64 0.03
N ARG A 8 -11.01 10.06 -0.45
CA ARG A 8 -12.35 10.25 0.12
C ARG A 8 -12.73 9.04 0.96
N ILE A 9 -13.47 9.30 2.03
CA ILE A 9 -13.98 8.27 2.94
C ILE A 9 -15.40 7.89 2.53
N ALA A 10 -15.75 6.62 2.68
CA ALA A 10 -17.11 6.11 2.55
C ALA A 10 -17.37 5.09 3.66
N SER A 11 -18.62 4.82 4.02
CA SER A 11 -18.88 3.74 4.97
C SER A 11 -18.57 2.38 4.32
N PRO A 12 -18.24 1.34 5.12
CA PRO A 12 -18.17 -0.03 4.62
C PRO A 12 -19.42 -0.43 3.82
N GLU A 13 -20.60 -0.13 4.34
CA GLU A 13 -21.90 -0.54 3.78
C GLU A 13 -22.15 0.09 2.41
N GLU A 14 -21.86 1.38 2.25
CA GLU A 14 -21.96 2.09 0.95
C GLU A 14 -21.08 1.48 -0.13
N ARG A 15 -19.99 0.82 0.28
CA ARG A 15 -19.07 0.12 -0.61
C ARG A 15 -19.26 -1.38 -0.56
N GLY A 16 -20.39 -1.89 -0.04
CA GLY A 16 -20.75 -3.30 -0.07
C GLY A 16 -19.89 -4.19 0.84
N MET A 17 -19.46 -3.64 1.97
CA MET A 17 -18.72 -4.34 3.03
C MET A 17 -19.51 -4.24 4.35
N ASP A 18 -19.25 -5.16 5.27
CA ASP A 18 -19.92 -5.23 6.58
C ASP A 18 -18.99 -4.62 7.64
N GLY A 19 -19.36 -3.45 8.17
CA GLY A 19 -18.54 -2.72 9.15
C GLY A 19 -18.29 -3.51 10.43
N ALA A 20 -19.27 -4.28 10.90
CA ALA A 20 -19.12 -5.08 12.12
C ALA A 20 -18.08 -6.20 11.94
N LYS A 21 -18.05 -6.83 10.76
CA LYS A 21 -17.00 -7.81 10.43
C LYS A 21 -15.62 -7.18 10.30
N LEU A 22 -15.52 -5.97 9.77
CA LEU A 22 -14.26 -5.24 9.71
C LEU A 22 -13.75 -4.87 11.10
N ASP A 23 -14.64 -4.50 12.02
CA ASP A 23 -14.29 -4.28 13.42
C ASP A 23 -13.80 -5.55 14.11
N ALA A 24 -14.48 -6.68 13.89
CA ALA A 24 -14.03 -7.97 14.43
C ALA A 24 -12.65 -8.37 13.89
N LEU A 25 -12.42 -8.19 12.58
CA LEU A 25 -11.10 -8.40 11.96
C LEU A 25 -10.04 -7.51 12.61
N ARG A 26 -10.32 -6.22 12.77
CA ARG A 26 -9.38 -5.27 13.38
C ARG A 26 -9.07 -5.65 14.83
N GLN A 27 -10.04 -6.11 15.60
CA GLN A 27 -9.80 -6.59 16.98
C GLN A 27 -8.84 -7.78 17.02
N ASP A 28 -9.05 -8.79 16.16
CA ASP A 28 -8.16 -9.95 16.07
C ASP A 28 -6.74 -9.55 15.62
N LEU A 29 -6.63 -8.67 14.62
CA LEU A 29 -5.34 -8.15 14.15
C LEU A 29 -4.59 -7.36 15.23
N ALA A 30 -5.30 -6.52 15.99
CA ALA A 30 -4.73 -5.76 17.09
C ALA A 30 -4.21 -6.69 18.20
N ALA A 31 -4.96 -7.73 18.55
CA ALA A 31 -4.55 -8.74 19.52
C ALA A 31 -3.27 -9.49 19.11
N ARG A 32 -2.99 -9.57 17.81
CA ARG A 32 -1.77 -10.18 17.23
C ARG A 32 -0.64 -9.18 17.00
N GLY A 33 -0.78 -7.94 17.44
CA GLY A 33 0.26 -6.91 17.36
C GLY A 33 0.29 -6.09 16.07
N THR A 34 -0.75 -6.18 15.23
CA THR A 34 -0.89 -5.29 14.07
C THR A 34 -1.00 -3.84 14.53
N LYS A 35 -0.28 -2.94 13.85
CA LYS A 35 -0.18 -1.52 14.24
C LYS A 35 -1.03 -0.57 13.40
N ALA A 36 -1.35 -0.94 12.17
CA ALA A 36 -2.16 -0.14 11.26
C ALA A 36 -2.95 -1.06 10.33
N LEU A 37 -4.19 -0.70 10.02
CA LEU A 37 -5.03 -1.35 9.03
C LEU A 37 -5.70 -0.29 8.17
N LEU A 38 -5.51 -0.38 6.85
CA LEU A 38 -6.14 0.49 5.86
C LEU A 38 -6.81 -0.38 4.80
N ILE A 39 -8.10 -0.16 4.57
CA ILE A 39 -8.88 -0.86 3.55
C ILE A 39 -9.45 0.19 2.60
N ILE A 40 -9.12 0.04 1.32
CA ILE A 40 -9.62 0.88 0.23
C ILE A 40 -10.45 0.01 -0.70
N ARG A 41 -11.67 0.45 -1.00
CA ARG A 41 -12.56 -0.23 -1.96
C ARG A 41 -13.31 0.80 -2.81
N HIS A 42 -13.33 0.57 -4.13
CA HIS A 42 -13.96 1.46 -5.11
C HIS A 42 -13.50 2.92 -4.94
N ASP A 43 -12.18 3.14 -4.86
CA ASP A 43 -11.56 4.46 -4.75
C ASP A 43 -11.93 5.24 -3.46
N ARG A 44 -12.33 4.53 -2.40
CA ARG A 44 -12.65 5.14 -1.10
C ARG A 44 -11.94 4.40 0.02
N ILE A 45 -11.46 5.15 1.01
CA ILE A 45 -11.09 4.56 2.30
C ILE A 45 -12.41 4.13 2.96
N VAL A 46 -12.55 2.84 3.22
CA VAL A 46 -13.77 2.27 3.83
C VAL A 46 -13.55 1.87 5.28
N TYR A 47 -12.29 1.66 5.66
CA TYR A 47 -11.91 1.35 7.03
C TYR A 47 -10.46 1.74 7.25
N GLU A 48 -10.20 2.47 8.33
CA GLU A 48 -8.86 2.92 8.70
C GLU A 48 -8.74 2.87 10.22
N TRP A 49 -7.68 2.23 10.71
CA TRP A 49 -7.43 2.09 12.13
C TRP A 49 -5.93 2.04 12.43
N TYR A 50 -5.55 2.62 13.57
CA TYR A 50 -4.20 2.62 14.09
C TYR A 50 -4.19 2.21 15.56
N ALA A 51 -3.16 1.48 15.98
CA ALA A 51 -2.89 1.23 17.39
C ALA A 51 -2.63 2.56 18.14
N PRO A 52 -2.79 2.62 19.49
CA PRO A 52 -2.65 3.86 20.26
C PRO A 52 -1.30 4.58 20.09
N ASP A 53 -0.25 3.84 19.76
CA ASP A 53 1.10 4.35 19.51
C ASP A 53 1.37 4.64 18.01
N HIS A 54 0.37 4.58 17.14
CA HIS A 54 0.51 4.75 15.68
C HIS A 54 -0.43 5.82 15.11
N GLY A 55 -0.19 6.21 13.86
CA GLY A 55 -1.01 7.16 13.13
C GLY A 55 -0.68 7.16 11.63
N PRO A 56 -1.46 7.87 10.80
CA PRO A 56 -1.34 7.84 9.34
C PRO A 56 0.03 8.27 8.81
N GLU A 57 0.67 9.24 9.47
CA GLU A 57 1.98 9.75 9.08
C GLU A 57 3.15 8.94 9.71
N ARG A 58 2.86 7.96 10.57
CA ARG A 58 3.90 7.19 11.25
C ARG A 58 4.43 6.11 10.32
N ARG A 59 5.70 6.26 9.91
CA ARG A 59 6.42 5.24 9.12
C ARG A 59 6.46 3.91 9.86
N HIS A 60 6.24 2.83 9.11
CA HIS A 60 6.36 1.46 9.59
C HIS A 60 7.39 0.70 8.74
N TYR A 61 8.13 -0.22 9.36
CA TYR A 61 9.05 -1.08 8.63
C TYR A 61 8.29 -1.93 7.62
N THR A 62 8.77 -1.94 6.36
CA THR A 62 8.08 -2.57 5.22
C THR A 62 8.64 -3.93 4.84
N ALA A 63 9.84 -4.29 5.31
CA ALA A 63 10.52 -5.53 4.93
C ALA A 63 10.49 -5.76 3.40
N SER A 64 10.07 -6.95 2.95
CA SER A 64 9.99 -7.30 1.54
C SER A 64 8.89 -6.58 0.75
N LEU A 65 7.97 -5.83 1.37
CA LEU A 65 7.02 -4.98 0.63
C LEU A 65 7.75 -3.98 -0.28
N ALA A 66 8.96 -3.55 0.10
CA ALA A 66 9.82 -2.71 -0.73
C ALA A 66 10.06 -3.29 -2.15
N LYS A 67 10.04 -4.62 -2.32
CA LYS A 67 10.21 -5.27 -3.63
C LYS A 67 9.06 -4.97 -4.58
N ALA A 68 7.84 -4.85 -4.07
CA ALA A 68 6.69 -4.46 -4.88
C ALA A 68 6.82 -3.02 -5.39
N LEU A 69 7.36 -2.11 -4.56
CA LEU A 69 7.59 -0.72 -4.96
C LEU A 69 8.74 -0.61 -5.98
N VAL A 70 9.91 -1.18 -5.68
CA VAL A 70 11.07 -1.08 -6.57
C VAL A 70 10.83 -1.82 -7.88
N GLY A 71 10.29 -3.04 -7.82
CA GLY A 71 9.99 -3.85 -9.00
C GLY A 71 8.78 -3.37 -9.80
N GLY A 72 7.72 -2.92 -9.12
CA GLY A 72 6.47 -2.51 -9.77
C GLY A 72 6.43 -1.05 -10.24
N MET A 73 7.27 -0.17 -9.68
CA MET A 73 7.32 1.23 -10.10
C MET A 73 8.64 1.55 -10.79
N SER A 74 9.75 1.58 -10.05
CA SER A 74 11.03 2.07 -10.58
C SER A 74 11.53 1.23 -11.75
N LEU A 75 11.50 -0.10 -11.62
CA LEU A 75 11.92 -1.01 -12.67
C LEU A 75 10.98 -0.94 -13.90
N LEU A 76 9.66 -0.94 -13.70
CA LEU A 76 8.72 -0.87 -14.83
C LEU A 76 8.83 0.45 -15.59
N VAL A 77 9.04 1.58 -14.91
CA VAL A 77 9.31 2.87 -15.57
C VAL A 77 10.62 2.81 -16.38
N ALA A 78 11.69 2.25 -15.81
CA ALA A 78 12.95 2.12 -16.53
C ALA A 78 12.86 1.19 -17.76
N LEU A 79 12.06 0.12 -17.68
CA LEU A 79 11.75 -0.77 -18.81
C LEU A 79 10.95 -0.02 -19.88
N ASN A 80 9.90 0.70 -19.48
CA ASN A 80 9.06 1.50 -20.38
C ASN A 80 9.88 2.56 -21.12
N ASP A 81 10.81 3.21 -20.42
CA ASP A 81 11.69 4.24 -20.99
C ASP A 81 12.84 3.65 -21.84
N GLY A 82 12.94 2.32 -21.98
CA GLY A 82 14.00 1.64 -22.73
C GLY A 82 15.39 1.73 -22.08
N ARG A 83 15.48 2.11 -20.80
CA ARG A 83 16.75 2.26 -20.07
C ARG A 83 17.35 0.93 -19.64
N ILE A 84 16.49 -0.06 -19.40
CA ILE A 84 16.87 -1.44 -19.10
C ILE A 84 16.07 -2.39 -19.99
N GLY A 85 16.67 -3.50 -20.40
CA GLY A 85 15.96 -4.59 -21.09
C GLY A 85 15.70 -5.73 -20.13
N ALA A 86 14.49 -6.32 -20.16
CA ALA A 86 14.14 -7.42 -19.27
C ALA A 86 15.05 -8.64 -19.45
N ASP A 87 15.41 -8.96 -20.71
CA ASP A 87 16.28 -10.09 -21.06
C ASP A 87 17.76 -9.68 -21.18
N ALA A 88 18.09 -8.42 -20.96
CA ALA A 88 19.46 -7.97 -21.06
C ALA A 88 20.28 -8.55 -19.88
N PRO A 89 21.50 -9.05 -20.12
CA PRO A 89 22.27 -9.68 -19.08
C PRO A 89 22.67 -8.65 -18.00
N ALA A 90 22.61 -9.05 -16.74
CA ALA A 90 22.81 -8.16 -15.59
C ALA A 90 24.16 -7.40 -15.64
N TRP A 91 25.22 -8.04 -16.14
CA TRP A 91 26.56 -7.45 -16.24
C TRP A 91 26.61 -6.16 -17.08
N LYS A 92 25.64 -5.95 -17.99
CA LYS A 92 25.52 -4.72 -18.77
C LYS A 92 25.24 -3.50 -17.89
N TYR A 93 24.56 -3.69 -16.76
CA TYR A 93 24.12 -2.62 -15.86
C TYR A 93 24.82 -2.63 -14.51
N ILE A 94 25.29 -3.80 -14.08
CA ILE A 94 26.00 -4.01 -12.82
C ILE A 94 27.37 -4.63 -13.16
N PRO A 95 28.31 -3.83 -13.70
CA PRO A 95 29.68 -4.30 -13.88
C PRO A 95 30.32 -4.56 -12.51
N ALA A 96 31.25 -5.52 -12.46
CA ALA A 96 31.96 -5.92 -11.25
C ALA A 96 32.74 -4.77 -10.60
#